data_AF-A0A348XH38-F1
#
_entry.id   AF-A0A348XH38-F1
#
_cell.length_a   1.000
_cell.length_b   1.000
_cell.length_c   1.000
_cell.angle_alpha   90.00
_cell.angle_beta   90.00
_cell.angle_gamma   90.00
#
_symmetry.space_group_name_H-M   'P 1'
#
loop_
_entity.id
_entity.type
_entity.pdbx_description
1 polymer ?
#
loop_
_entity_poly.entity_id
_entity_poly.type
_entity_poly.pdbx_seq_one_letter_code
_entity_poly.pdbx_strand_id
1 'polypeptide(L)'
;ALLIRNGDKESLLTEMYGQVQDQHLAVSLGTMVKRISRKGQLLRIDCSNGERKARRVVLAIGKTGNARNLGIPGEDLPKVYNKLYDPSEFRGQQVLVVGGGDSALEAAIALAKSGNTVTLSYRKPAFDRPKPENQKALSELGITVVFQSTVQEIRASEVLLSTASAPQTIANDQVFILIGRELPLAFFRRSGIRMEGEKDRSYFVFYAAMLSFFTMLYFGKSGASIDLAAGMQQATEKLKQASWHEQLGFVLGLVGAAVFAISGLWALGIMVNRRQSYFKPGWPLIKYGYMIAVSLIYSWVYITYNLGRNGWQEGPTYSYSLLYCTTMLLFGIRRVIVNPTRYIKLQTTCLVLVQVFFLFLLPFHLYGHLESALGADSVFIQQVFPQGKWSAFGLILFWPLLIGNFGTSTFWTIFPFFQSGLFLFLIIRYWGKGIYCGWICSCGGMAETLGDEYRTKAPHGKTAKKLENIGQFILLFAVIATVLKVTSNSTASQLVWYSYKVSVDVFFAGVLGLGVYFFMGGRVWCRFGCPLAALMHIYTRFSKYRILAEKKKCISCNICTKVCHMGIDVMNYANKGVPMNDAECVRCSACVVSCPVDVLSFGPVDQADPDNTECKEVPDYGKESWRAGLK
;
A
#
# COMPACT_ATOMS: atom_id res chain seq x y z
N ALA A 1 -25.67 27.73 -0.99
CA ALA A 1 -24.54 26.97 -0.41
C ALA A 1 -24.04 27.75 0.78
N LEU A 2 -23.63 27.09 1.87
CA LEU A 2 -23.00 27.80 3.00
C LEU A 2 -21.73 28.49 2.48
N LEU A 3 -21.63 29.79 2.67
CA LEU A 3 -20.47 30.58 2.26
C LEU A 3 -19.50 30.63 3.44
N ILE A 4 -18.20 30.45 3.19
CA ILE A 4 -17.17 30.64 4.21
C ILE A 4 -16.32 31.79 3.71
N ARG A 5 -16.45 32.95 4.35
CA ARG A 5 -15.60 34.12 4.06
C ARG A 5 -14.39 34.10 4.99
N ASN A 6 -13.27 34.63 4.51
CA ASN A 6 -12.08 34.78 5.35
C ASN A 6 -12.33 35.92 6.35
N GLY A 7 -12.09 35.64 7.63
CA GLY A 7 -12.27 36.57 8.75
C GLY A 7 -11.60 36.01 10.03
N ASP A 8 -11.78 36.70 11.15
CA ASP A 8 -11.43 36.16 12.47
C ASP A 8 -12.45 35.08 12.93
N LYS A 9 -12.17 34.45 14.07
CA LYS A 9 -13.00 33.36 14.60
C LYS A 9 -14.42 33.84 14.92
N GLU A 10 -14.55 35.03 15.48
CA GLU A 10 -15.80 35.61 15.95
C GLU A 10 -16.72 35.98 14.77
N SER A 11 -16.18 36.59 13.71
CA SER A 11 -16.88 36.85 12.46
C SER A 11 -17.29 35.56 11.74
N LEU A 12 -16.41 34.55 11.69
CA LEU A 12 -16.74 33.23 11.13
C LEU A 12 -17.89 32.55 11.89
N LEU A 13 -17.83 32.55 13.23
CA LEU A 13 -18.90 31.98 14.06
C LEU A 13 -20.22 32.71 13.83
N THR A 14 -20.20 34.04 13.82
CA THR A 14 -21.38 34.87 13.58
C THR A 14 -21.99 34.58 12.21
N GLU A 15 -21.17 34.50 11.16
CA GLU A 15 -21.60 34.13 9.82
C GLU A 15 -22.22 32.71 9.80
N MET A 16 -21.57 31.73 10.43
CA MET A 16 -22.08 30.36 10.48
C MET A 16 -23.41 30.26 11.23
N TYR A 17 -23.56 30.95 12.36
CA TYR A 17 -24.82 30.99 13.09
C TYR A 17 -25.93 31.67 12.29
N GLY A 18 -25.63 32.79 11.62
CA GLY A 18 -26.57 33.47 10.73
C GLY A 18 -27.06 32.53 9.62
N GLN A 19 -26.14 31.85 8.92
CA GLN A 19 -26.51 30.92 7.85
C GLN A 19 -27.31 29.71 8.35
N VAL A 20 -27.04 29.22 9.56
CA VAL A 20 -27.84 28.14 10.19
C VAL A 20 -29.28 28.61 10.44
N GLN A 21 -29.46 29.84 10.90
CA GLN A 21 -30.78 30.45 11.12
C GLN A 21 -31.51 30.71 9.80
N ASP A 22 -30.84 31.30 8.81
CA ASP A 22 -31.39 31.62 7.48
C ASP A 22 -31.86 30.36 6.74
N GLN A 23 -31.19 29.23 6.94
CA GLN A 23 -31.55 27.94 6.35
C GLN A 23 -32.53 27.14 7.22
N HIS A 24 -32.98 27.69 8.35
CA HIS A 24 -33.89 27.05 9.31
C HIS A 24 -33.44 25.64 9.73
N LEU A 25 -32.14 25.45 9.93
CA LEU A 25 -31.60 24.14 10.31
C LEU A 25 -31.91 23.86 11.79
N ALA A 26 -32.55 22.71 12.04
CA ALA A 26 -32.84 22.25 13.38
C ALA A 26 -31.55 21.80 14.10
N VAL A 27 -30.97 22.67 14.92
CA VAL A 27 -29.77 22.40 15.72
C VAL A 27 -30.11 22.23 17.19
N SER A 28 -29.70 21.09 17.77
CA SER A 28 -29.85 20.79 19.19
C SER A 28 -28.48 20.86 19.86
N LEU A 29 -28.16 22.01 20.47
CA LEU A 29 -26.93 22.19 21.25
C LEU A 29 -27.01 21.46 22.61
N GLY A 30 -25.88 21.26 23.29
CA GLY A 30 -25.82 20.54 24.57
C GLY A 30 -26.26 19.07 24.52
N THR A 31 -26.47 18.53 23.33
CA THR A 31 -27.04 17.20 23.10
C THR A 31 -25.96 16.22 22.68
N MET A 32 -25.38 15.49 23.64
CA MET A 32 -24.32 14.51 23.37
C MET A 32 -24.92 13.19 22.88
N VAL A 33 -24.52 12.75 21.69
CA VAL A 33 -24.88 11.42 21.16
C VAL A 33 -23.97 10.36 21.81
N LYS A 34 -24.55 9.46 22.59
CA LYS A 34 -23.83 8.43 23.36
C LYS A 34 -23.65 7.13 22.58
N ARG A 35 -24.66 6.73 21.81
CA ARG A 35 -24.71 5.46 21.06
C ARG A 35 -25.62 5.55 19.85
N ILE A 36 -25.26 4.84 18.79
CA ILE A 36 -26.14 4.57 17.65
C ILE A 36 -26.36 3.07 17.54
N SER A 37 -27.60 2.65 17.34
CA SER A 37 -27.95 1.25 17.12
C SER A 37 -28.98 1.11 16.00
N ARG A 38 -28.95 -0.03 15.29
CA ARG A 38 -29.92 -0.31 14.22
C ARG A 38 -31.07 -1.14 14.80
N LYS A 39 -32.30 -0.65 14.65
CA LYS A 39 -33.53 -1.36 15.07
C LYS A 39 -34.53 -1.37 13.91
N GLY A 40 -34.59 -2.48 13.18
CA GLY A 40 -35.38 -2.60 11.96
C GLY A 40 -34.87 -1.68 10.84
N GLN A 41 -35.76 -0.85 10.27
CA GLN A 41 -35.42 0.09 9.19
C GLN A 41 -34.86 1.43 9.68
N LEU A 42 -34.96 1.73 10.97
CA LEU A 42 -34.50 2.99 11.56
C LEU A 42 -33.23 2.80 12.41
N LEU A 43 -32.47 3.88 12.50
CA LEU A 43 -31.37 4.05 13.44
C LEU A 43 -31.91 4.73 14.70
N ARG A 44 -31.64 4.11 15.85
CA ARG A 44 -31.89 4.64 17.17
C ARG A 44 -30.63 5.36 17.64
N ILE A 45 -30.79 6.60 18.08
CA ILE A 45 -29.72 7.51 18.49
C ILE A 45 -29.97 7.88 19.95
N ASP A 46 -29.18 7.30 20.86
CA ASP A 46 -29.29 7.59 22.29
C ASP A 46 -28.51 8.88 22.60
N CYS A 47 -29.22 9.93 23.00
CA CYS A 47 -28.64 11.24 23.31
C CYS A 47 -28.69 11.52 24.83
N SER A 48 -27.98 12.55 25.30
CA SER A 48 -28.03 13.00 26.69
C SER A 48 -29.44 13.44 27.13
N ASN A 49 -30.24 13.98 26.21
CA ASN A 49 -31.60 14.48 26.44
C ASN A 49 -32.70 13.56 25.86
N GLY A 50 -32.42 12.26 25.79
CA GLY A 50 -33.38 11.23 25.35
C GLY A 50 -33.07 10.61 23.99
N GLU A 51 -34.03 9.88 23.46
CA GLU A 51 -33.87 9.11 22.22
C GLU A 51 -34.27 9.93 20.98
N ARG A 52 -33.57 9.70 19.87
CA ARG A 52 -33.95 10.17 18.53
C ARG A 52 -33.94 9.01 17.53
N LYS A 53 -34.72 9.13 16.47
CA LYS A 53 -34.83 8.12 15.40
C LYS A 53 -34.53 8.77 14.05
N ALA A 54 -33.74 8.10 13.21
CA ALA A 54 -33.41 8.59 11.88
C ALA A 54 -33.27 7.43 10.87
N ARG A 55 -33.52 7.71 9.59
CA ARG A 55 -33.20 6.76 8.50
C ARG A 55 -31.71 6.75 8.17
N ARG A 56 -31.03 7.88 8.35
CA ARG A 56 -29.61 8.08 8.04
C ARG A 56 -28.97 8.91 9.14
N VAL A 57 -27.70 8.63 9.44
CA VAL A 57 -26.87 9.43 10.35
C VAL A 57 -25.57 9.78 9.62
N VAL A 58 -25.20 11.06 9.66
CA VAL A 58 -23.90 11.54 9.21
C VAL A 58 -23.08 11.87 10.45
N LEU A 59 -21.93 11.23 10.60
CA LEU A 59 -21.01 11.48 11.72
C LEU A 59 -19.97 12.53 11.30
N ALA A 60 -20.11 13.75 11.81
CA ALA A 60 -19.21 14.87 11.58
C ALA A 60 -18.54 15.37 12.88
N ILE A 61 -18.25 14.44 13.81
CA ILE A 61 -17.80 14.74 15.19
C ILE A 61 -16.33 15.22 15.30
N GLY A 62 -15.61 15.27 14.18
CA GLY A 62 -14.21 15.71 14.13
C GLY A 62 -13.25 14.84 14.97
N LYS A 63 -12.07 15.40 15.26
CA LYS A 63 -11.04 14.79 16.14
C LYS A 63 -10.66 15.70 17.32
N THR A 64 -11.19 16.93 17.36
CA THR A 64 -10.70 18.01 18.21
C THR A 64 -11.23 17.92 19.66
N GLY A 65 -12.35 17.23 19.88
CA GLY A 65 -13.05 17.25 21.18
C GLY A 65 -12.34 16.53 22.32
N ASN A 66 -11.54 15.49 22.04
CA ASN A 66 -10.88 14.69 23.08
C ASN A 66 -9.39 15.02 23.12
N ALA A 67 -8.99 15.98 23.94
CA ALA A 67 -7.59 16.15 24.30
C ALA A 67 -7.03 14.85 24.88
N ARG A 68 -5.77 14.55 24.58
CA ARG A 68 -5.04 13.59 25.40
C ARG A 68 -4.66 14.28 26.69
N ASN A 69 -4.89 13.58 27.81
CA ASN A 69 -4.47 14.03 29.13
C ASN A 69 -3.14 13.34 29.50
N LEU A 70 -2.36 14.00 30.35
CA LEU A 70 -1.14 13.47 30.96
C LEU A 70 -1.46 12.50 32.11
N GLY A 71 -2.62 12.66 32.76
CA GLY A 71 -3.06 11.86 33.90
C GLY A 71 -2.26 12.16 35.17
N ILE A 72 -1.90 13.42 35.38
CA ILE A 72 -1.03 13.86 36.48
C ILE A 72 -1.75 14.79 37.47
N PRO A 73 -1.28 14.88 38.72
CA PRO A 73 -1.84 15.82 39.68
C PRO A 73 -1.78 17.27 39.17
N GLY A 74 -2.88 18.00 39.34
CA GLY A 74 -3.02 19.41 38.97
C GLY A 74 -3.33 19.69 37.49
N GLU A 75 -3.53 18.66 36.67
CA GLU A 75 -3.92 18.81 35.27
C GLU A 75 -5.30 19.48 35.09
N ASP A 76 -6.18 19.39 36.09
CA ASP A 76 -7.52 20.00 36.06
C ASP A 76 -7.53 21.47 36.54
N LEU A 77 -6.38 22.07 36.83
CA LEU A 77 -6.30 23.46 37.27
C LEU A 77 -6.77 24.44 36.17
N PRO A 78 -7.42 25.57 36.51
CA PRO A 78 -7.93 26.53 35.52
C PRO A 78 -6.88 27.12 34.57
N LYS A 79 -5.61 27.11 34.97
CA LYS A 79 -4.46 27.57 34.18
C LYS A 79 -3.99 26.58 33.11
N VAL A 80 -4.59 25.40 33.04
CA VAL A 80 -4.21 24.33 32.12
C VAL A 80 -5.14 24.31 30.93
N TYR A 81 -4.58 24.52 29.75
CA TYR A 81 -5.29 24.54 28.48
C TYR A 81 -4.84 23.37 27.61
N ASN A 82 -5.80 22.73 26.95
CA ASN A 82 -5.49 21.70 25.94
C ASN A 82 -5.58 22.23 24.50
N LYS A 83 -5.78 23.54 24.33
CA LYS A 83 -5.90 24.21 23.04
C LYS A 83 -5.57 25.69 23.19
N LEU A 84 -4.78 26.22 22.26
CA LEU A 84 -4.61 27.66 22.10
C LEU A 84 -5.71 28.19 21.17
N TYR A 85 -6.48 29.16 21.65
CA TYR A 85 -7.50 29.86 20.86
C TYR A 85 -6.96 31.18 20.32
N ASP A 86 -6.58 32.08 21.22
CA ASP A 86 -5.95 33.35 20.89
C ASP A 86 -4.70 33.55 21.76
N PRO A 87 -3.49 33.67 21.17
CA PRO A 87 -2.27 33.92 21.93
C PRO A 87 -2.21 35.32 22.57
N SER A 88 -3.03 36.27 22.10
CA SER A 88 -3.05 37.64 22.60
C SER A 88 -3.72 37.80 23.97
N GLU A 89 -4.48 36.80 24.42
CA GLU A 89 -5.09 36.77 25.76
C GLU A 89 -4.04 36.64 26.88
N PHE A 90 -2.85 36.12 26.57
CA PHE A 90 -1.85 35.72 27.55
C PHE A 90 -0.68 36.69 27.68
N ARG A 91 -0.70 37.85 26.99
CA ARG A 91 0.46 38.76 26.84
C ARG A 91 1.20 39.02 28.15
N GLY A 92 2.53 38.93 28.09
CA GLY A 92 3.44 39.21 29.22
C GLY A 92 3.51 38.10 30.27
N GLN A 93 2.90 36.93 30.03
CA GLN A 93 2.89 35.82 30.99
C GLN A 93 4.02 34.81 30.73
N GLN A 94 4.36 34.04 31.77
CA GLN A 94 5.22 32.86 31.67
C GLN A 94 4.37 31.64 31.32
N VAL A 95 4.63 31.04 30.16
CA VAL A 95 3.80 29.97 29.62
C VAL A 95 4.62 28.71 29.40
N LEU A 96 4.19 27.59 29.98
CA LEU A 96 4.75 26.27 29.70
C LEU A 96 3.91 25.60 28.61
N VAL A 97 4.51 25.23 27.50
CA VAL A 97 3.89 24.40 26.46
C VAL A 97 4.43 22.98 26.58
N VAL A 98 3.56 21.98 26.60
CA VAL A 98 3.91 20.56 26.73
C VAL A 98 3.56 19.84 25.43
N GLY A 99 4.58 19.36 24.72
CA GLY A 99 4.42 18.67 23.44
C GLY A 99 5.54 18.96 22.45
N GLY A 100 5.59 18.18 21.37
CA GLY A 100 6.61 18.35 20.33
C GLY A 100 6.13 18.00 18.92
N GLY A 101 4.81 18.04 18.71
CA GLY A 101 4.21 18.01 17.38
C GLY A 101 3.92 19.42 16.87
N ASP A 102 3.63 19.59 15.58
CA ASP A 102 3.46 20.92 14.97
C ASP A 102 2.47 21.82 15.72
N SER A 103 1.35 21.28 16.24
CA SER A 103 0.41 22.09 17.03
C SER A 103 1.02 22.69 18.29
N ALA A 104 1.94 21.98 18.96
CA ALA A 104 2.64 22.50 20.14
C ALA A 104 3.67 23.57 19.74
N LEU A 105 4.39 23.34 18.64
CA LEU A 105 5.40 24.27 18.14
C LEU A 105 4.75 25.57 17.62
N GLU A 106 3.69 25.46 16.82
CA GLU A 106 2.92 26.60 16.30
C GLU A 106 2.32 27.43 17.44
N ALA A 107 1.79 26.76 18.48
CA ALA A 107 1.29 27.45 19.68
C ALA A 107 2.39 28.18 20.45
N ALA A 108 3.54 27.53 20.67
CA ALA A 108 4.68 28.15 21.35
C ALA A 108 5.18 29.39 20.59
N ILE A 109 5.29 29.29 19.26
CA ILE A 109 5.68 30.41 18.39
C ILE A 109 4.67 31.54 18.46
N ALA A 110 3.37 31.24 18.38
CA ALA A 110 2.31 32.25 18.43
C ALA A 110 2.25 32.97 19.78
N LEU A 111 2.40 32.22 20.88
CA LEU A 111 2.49 32.77 22.23
C LEU A 111 3.73 33.66 22.38
N ALA A 112 4.90 33.21 21.93
CA ALA A 112 6.14 33.99 22.00
C ALA A 112 6.05 35.28 21.17
N LYS A 113 5.52 35.21 19.94
CA LYS A 113 5.28 36.40 19.09
C LYS A 113 4.30 37.40 19.69
N SER A 114 3.44 36.94 20.59
CA SER A 114 2.52 37.81 21.31
C SER A 114 3.15 38.48 22.54
N GLY A 115 4.44 38.24 22.82
CA GLY A 115 5.18 38.87 23.92
C GLY A 115 5.22 38.05 25.21
N ASN A 116 5.07 36.72 25.12
CA ASN A 116 5.11 35.82 26.27
C ASN A 116 6.48 35.15 26.44
N THR A 117 6.84 34.84 27.68
CA THR A 117 8.02 34.02 27.98
C THR A 117 7.63 32.55 27.92
N VAL A 118 7.99 31.88 26.83
CA VAL A 118 7.55 30.50 26.56
C VAL A 118 8.65 29.50 26.86
N THR A 119 8.32 28.47 27.64
CA THR A 119 9.15 27.26 27.78
C THR A 119 8.42 26.07 27.17
N LEU A 120 9.11 25.24 26.40
CA LEU A 120 8.56 24.06 25.73
C LEU A 120 9.14 22.78 26.34
N SER A 121 8.30 21.96 26.97
CA SER A 121 8.68 20.63 27.49
C SER A 121 8.39 19.54 26.48
N TYR A 122 9.38 18.69 26.19
CA TYR A 122 9.20 17.54 25.30
C TYR A 122 9.95 16.29 25.75
N ARG A 123 9.23 15.16 25.80
CA ARG A 123 9.72 13.88 26.34
C ARG A 123 10.82 13.18 25.54
N LYS A 124 11.03 13.54 24.27
CA LYS A 124 12.04 12.89 23.40
C LYS A 124 13.32 13.74 23.37
N PRO A 125 14.47 13.18 22.96
CA PRO A 125 15.72 13.94 22.82
C PRO A 125 15.72 14.93 21.64
N ALA A 126 14.82 14.75 20.66
CA ALA A 126 14.67 15.65 19.52
C ALA A 126 13.25 15.58 18.98
N PHE A 127 12.77 16.65 18.35
CA PHE A 127 11.50 16.68 17.64
C PHE A 127 11.46 15.62 16.52
N ASP A 128 10.36 14.86 16.44
CA ASP A 128 10.27 13.73 15.50
C ASP A 128 10.04 14.20 14.04
N ARG A 129 9.12 15.15 13.85
CA ARG A 129 8.65 15.60 12.53
C ARG A 129 8.19 17.07 12.51
N PRO A 130 8.97 18.04 13.03
CA PRO A 130 8.55 19.43 12.97
C PRO A 130 8.60 19.95 11.52
N LYS A 131 7.71 20.87 11.16
CA LYS A 131 7.92 21.67 9.95
C LYS A 131 9.22 22.47 10.09
N PRO A 132 10.09 22.53 9.06
CA PRO A 132 11.35 23.27 9.14
C PRO A 132 11.21 24.74 9.53
N GLU A 133 10.16 25.41 9.06
CA GLU A 133 9.82 26.79 9.44
C GLU A 133 9.54 26.95 10.93
N ASN A 134 8.85 25.98 11.54
CA ASN A 134 8.58 26.03 12.97
C ASN A 134 9.88 25.90 13.75
N GLN A 135 10.74 24.97 13.34
CA GLN A 135 12.04 24.77 14.00
C GLN A 135 12.92 26.02 13.89
N LYS A 136 12.98 26.64 12.71
CA LYS A 136 13.66 27.91 12.48
C LYS A 136 13.07 29.05 13.33
N ALA A 137 11.75 29.20 13.35
CA ALA A 137 11.06 30.22 14.13
C ALA A 137 11.25 30.04 15.64
N LEU A 138 11.27 28.80 16.15
CA LEU A 138 11.58 28.50 17.55
C LEU A 138 12.98 28.98 17.93
N SER A 139 13.98 28.73 17.08
CA SER A 139 15.35 29.20 17.31
C SER A 139 15.49 30.72 17.20
N GLU A 140 14.84 31.35 16.22
CA GLU A 140 14.88 32.81 16.02
C GLU A 140 14.21 33.57 17.16
N LEU A 141 13.13 33.02 17.72
CA LEU A 141 12.42 33.59 18.86
C LEU A 141 13.08 33.27 20.22
N GLY A 142 14.15 32.47 20.24
CA GLY A 142 14.88 32.12 21.47
C GLY A 142 14.04 31.34 22.48
N ILE A 143 13.04 30.56 22.04
CA ILE A 143 12.15 29.81 22.94
C ILE A 143 12.94 28.69 23.62
N THR A 144 12.90 28.65 24.95
CA THR A 144 13.57 27.61 25.75
C THR A 144 12.89 26.25 25.54
N VAL A 145 13.65 25.24 25.12
CA VAL A 145 13.15 23.85 24.96
C VAL A 145 13.84 22.92 25.93
N VAL A 146 13.05 22.24 26.77
CA VAL A 146 13.52 21.22 27.72
C VAL A 146 13.24 19.84 27.13
N PHE A 147 14.24 19.25 26.48
CA PHE A 147 14.15 17.89 25.94
C PHE A 147 14.25 16.82 27.04
N GLN A 148 13.84 15.60 26.70
CA GLN A 148 13.81 14.46 27.63
C GLN A 148 13.11 14.79 28.95
N SER A 149 12.09 15.64 28.89
CA SER A 149 11.33 16.07 30.07
C SER A 149 9.91 15.55 30.04
N THR A 150 9.41 15.14 31.21
CA THR A 150 8.03 14.71 31.41
C THR A 150 7.44 15.45 32.60
N VAL A 151 6.26 16.03 32.45
CA VAL A 151 5.57 16.71 33.55
C VAL A 151 5.11 15.68 34.58
N GLN A 152 5.43 15.90 35.86
CA GLN A 152 5.01 15.03 36.97
C GLN A 152 3.82 15.61 37.75
N GLU A 153 3.82 16.93 37.98
CA GLU A 153 2.81 17.63 38.77
C GLU A 153 2.68 19.08 38.29
N ILE A 154 1.45 19.59 38.23
CA ILE A 154 1.15 20.99 37.95
C ILE A 154 0.63 21.63 39.25
N ARG A 155 1.27 22.70 39.71
CA ARG A 155 0.87 23.46 40.90
C ARG A 155 0.33 24.83 40.48
N ALA A 156 -0.14 25.61 41.45
CA ALA A 156 -0.76 26.91 41.19
C ALA A 156 0.13 27.87 40.39
N SER A 157 1.43 27.95 40.70
CA SER A 157 2.38 28.91 40.10
C SER A 157 3.61 28.25 39.47
N GLU A 158 3.70 26.91 39.49
CA GLU A 158 4.88 26.19 39.04
C GLU A 158 4.50 24.79 38.53
N VAL A 159 5.41 24.18 37.77
CA VAL A 159 5.27 22.83 37.24
C VAL A 159 6.53 22.04 37.55
N LEU A 160 6.37 20.82 38.07
CA LEU A 160 7.46 19.88 38.31
C LEU A 160 7.68 19.01 37.06
N LEU A 161 8.87 19.11 36.47
CA LEU A 161 9.33 18.26 35.38
C LEU A 161 10.29 17.20 35.91
N SER A 162 10.16 15.97 35.43
CA SER A 162 11.20 14.95 35.49
C SER A 162 12.08 15.06 34.26
N THR A 163 13.39 15.26 34.48
CA THR A 163 14.41 15.24 33.42
C THR A 163 15.41 14.11 33.66
N ALA A 164 16.28 13.82 32.69
CA ALA A 164 17.26 12.74 32.78
C ALA A 164 18.33 12.96 33.87
N SER A 165 18.60 14.21 34.26
CA SER A 165 19.60 14.55 35.27
C SER A 165 18.98 14.71 36.66
N ALA A 166 17.94 15.53 36.79
CA ALA A 166 17.23 15.76 38.05
C ALA A 166 15.81 16.31 37.82
N PRO A 167 14.90 16.19 38.80
CA PRO A 167 13.65 16.93 38.78
C PRO A 167 13.91 18.44 38.69
N GLN A 168 13.19 19.14 37.82
CA GLN A 168 13.31 20.58 37.61
C GLN A 168 11.94 21.23 37.80
N THR A 169 11.87 22.28 38.60
CA THR A 169 10.67 23.08 38.78
C THR A 169 10.70 24.31 37.87
N ILE A 170 9.62 24.56 37.14
CA ILE A 170 9.49 25.68 36.21
C ILE A 170 8.33 26.56 36.66
N ALA A 171 8.63 27.82 36.99
CA ALA A 171 7.62 28.84 37.25
C ALA A 171 6.81 29.11 35.97
N ASN A 172 5.49 29.22 36.11
CA ASN A 172 4.61 29.52 34.98
C ASN A 172 3.29 30.08 35.49
N ASP A 173 2.68 30.93 34.68
CA ASP A 173 1.32 31.42 34.88
C ASP A 173 0.31 30.48 34.22
N GLN A 174 0.62 29.99 33.01
CA GLN A 174 -0.26 29.11 32.22
C GLN A 174 0.47 27.88 31.69
N VAL A 175 -0.28 26.80 31.47
CA VAL A 175 0.23 25.55 30.89
C VAL A 175 -0.63 25.14 29.69
N PHE A 176 0.00 24.87 28.55
CA PHE A 176 -0.65 24.34 27.35
C PHE A 176 -0.24 22.89 27.10
N ILE A 177 -1.12 21.93 27.36
CA ILE A 177 -0.90 20.51 27.08
C ILE A 177 -1.34 20.20 25.64
N LEU A 178 -0.37 20.14 24.72
CA LEU A 178 -0.57 19.96 23.28
C LEU A 178 0.06 18.64 22.79
N ILE A 179 -0.29 17.54 23.46
CA ILE A 179 0.26 16.18 23.23
C ILE A 179 -0.55 15.32 22.23
N GLY A 180 -1.50 15.95 21.54
CA GLY A 180 -2.37 15.32 20.55
C GLY A 180 -3.79 15.07 21.06
N ARG A 181 -4.60 14.39 20.25
CA ARG A 181 -6.01 14.11 20.53
C ARG A 181 -6.27 12.60 20.52
N GLU A 182 -7.28 12.16 21.26
CA GLU A 182 -7.79 10.79 21.20
C GLU A 182 -8.86 10.64 20.12
N LEU A 183 -8.81 9.53 19.39
CA LEU A 183 -9.89 9.15 18.49
C LEU A 183 -11.06 8.64 19.35
N PRO A 184 -12.32 8.95 19.01
CA PRO A 184 -13.49 8.49 19.78
C PRO A 184 -13.81 7.00 19.53
N LEU A 185 -12.83 6.11 19.68
CA LEU A 185 -12.91 4.68 19.40
C LEU A 185 -13.99 4.00 20.24
N ALA A 186 -14.14 4.41 21.50
CA ALA A 186 -15.16 3.87 22.40
C ALA A 186 -16.59 4.13 21.89
N PHE A 187 -16.83 5.31 21.30
CA PHE A 187 -18.12 5.64 20.68
C PHE A 187 -18.40 4.75 19.47
N PHE A 188 -17.41 4.57 18.58
CA PHE A 188 -17.55 3.70 17.41
C PHE A 188 -17.83 2.24 17.80
N ARG A 189 -17.06 1.69 18.74
CA ARG A 189 -17.23 0.31 19.23
C ARG A 189 -18.60 0.09 19.88
N ARG A 190 -19.03 0.98 20.79
CA ARG A 190 -20.37 0.88 21.42
C ARG A 190 -21.52 1.01 20.42
N SER A 191 -21.28 1.73 19.32
CA SER A 191 -22.24 1.89 18.22
C SER A 191 -22.14 0.78 17.15
N GLY A 192 -21.29 -0.23 17.34
CA GLY A 192 -21.11 -1.34 16.40
C GLY A 192 -20.50 -0.92 15.06
N ILE A 193 -19.84 0.24 15.00
CA ILE A 193 -19.19 0.75 13.79
C ILE A 193 -17.80 0.10 13.70
N ARG A 194 -17.63 -0.79 12.72
CA ARG A 194 -16.37 -1.49 12.48
C ARG A 194 -15.30 -0.51 12.03
N MET A 195 -14.10 -0.66 12.59
CA MET A 195 -12.95 0.14 12.22
C MET A 195 -12.09 -0.60 11.19
N GLU A 196 -11.49 0.15 10.28
CA GLU A 196 -10.56 -0.41 9.29
C GLU A 196 -9.38 -1.08 10.02
N GLY A 197 -9.11 -2.35 9.69
CA GLY A 197 -8.05 -3.16 10.31
C GLY A 197 -8.52 -4.15 11.39
N GLU A 198 -9.78 -4.08 11.85
CA GLU A 198 -10.33 -5.09 12.76
C GLU A 198 -10.49 -6.44 12.05
N LYS A 199 -9.87 -7.49 12.62
CA LYS A 199 -9.92 -8.87 12.09
C LYS A 199 -10.97 -9.66 12.86
N ASP A 200 -11.96 -10.20 12.15
CA ASP A 200 -12.95 -11.11 12.71
C ASP A 200 -12.71 -12.56 12.25
N ARG A 201 -13.51 -13.53 12.73
CA ARG A 201 -13.37 -14.94 12.28
C ARG A 201 -13.49 -15.08 10.77
N SER A 202 -14.34 -14.29 10.11
CA SER A 202 -14.48 -14.36 8.64
C SER A 202 -13.21 -13.94 7.90
N TYR A 203 -12.44 -12.99 8.45
CA TYR A 203 -11.12 -12.63 7.91
C TYR A 203 -10.22 -13.86 7.77
N PHE A 204 -10.11 -14.69 8.80
CA PHE A 204 -9.21 -15.86 8.79
C PHE A 204 -9.70 -16.96 7.83
N VAL A 205 -11.02 -17.15 7.70
CA VAL A 205 -11.59 -18.10 6.73
C VAL A 205 -11.27 -17.67 5.30
N PHE A 206 -11.50 -16.39 4.95
CA PHE A 206 -11.15 -15.88 3.62
C PHE A 206 -9.65 -15.92 3.37
N TYR A 207 -8.84 -15.66 4.39
CA TYR A 207 -7.37 -15.73 4.29
C TYR A 207 -6.91 -17.15 3.97
N ALA A 208 -7.42 -18.15 4.69
CA ALA A 208 -7.11 -19.55 4.44
C ALA A 208 -7.58 -19.99 3.05
N ALA A 209 -8.78 -19.59 2.61
CA ALA A 209 -9.31 -19.89 1.29
C ALA A 209 -8.44 -19.29 0.17
N MET A 210 -8.04 -18.03 0.28
CA MET A 210 -7.17 -17.41 -0.73
C MET A 210 -5.80 -18.06 -0.75
N LEU A 211 -5.17 -18.26 0.42
CA LEU A 211 -3.83 -18.84 0.48
C LEU A 211 -3.81 -20.27 -0.09
N SER A 212 -4.77 -21.11 0.30
CA SER A 212 -4.87 -22.49 -0.20
C SER A 212 -5.20 -22.57 -1.70
N PHE A 213 -6.07 -21.69 -2.21
CA PHE A 213 -6.33 -21.58 -3.65
C PHE A 213 -5.06 -21.25 -4.43
N PHE A 214 -4.32 -20.22 -4.01
CA PHE A 214 -3.09 -19.83 -4.71
C PHE A 214 -1.97 -20.85 -4.53
N THR A 215 -1.92 -21.59 -3.42
CA THR A 215 -1.06 -22.78 -3.27
C THR A 215 -1.40 -23.83 -4.33
N MET A 216 -2.68 -24.22 -4.44
CA MET A 216 -3.13 -25.16 -5.49
C MET A 216 -2.78 -24.65 -6.89
N LEU A 217 -2.96 -23.35 -7.13
CA LEU A 217 -2.74 -22.75 -8.45
C LEU A 217 -1.25 -22.70 -8.84
N TYR A 218 -0.38 -22.19 -7.98
CA TYR A 218 1.03 -22.02 -8.34
C TYR A 218 1.83 -23.32 -8.27
N PHE A 219 1.55 -24.17 -7.28
CA PHE A 219 2.19 -25.49 -7.24
C PHE A 219 1.56 -26.45 -8.26
N GLY A 220 0.26 -26.34 -8.52
CA GLY A 220 -0.42 -27.20 -9.50
C GLY A 220 -0.03 -26.94 -10.95
N LYS A 221 0.39 -25.72 -11.31
CA LYS A 221 0.96 -25.43 -12.64
C LYS A 221 2.45 -25.81 -12.77
N SER A 222 3.14 -25.98 -11.63
CA SER A 222 4.61 -26.16 -11.59
C SER A 222 5.05 -27.57 -11.18
N GLY A 223 4.13 -28.38 -10.64
CA GLY A 223 4.38 -29.75 -10.18
C GLY A 223 4.17 -30.80 -11.26
N ALA A 224 4.59 -32.04 -10.97
CA ALA A 224 4.40 -33.17 -11.86
C ALA A 224 2.90 -33.49 -12.07
N SER A 225 2.54 -33.87 -13.30
CA SER A 225 1.24 -34.46 -13.61
C SER A 225 1.23 -35.92 -13.22
N ILE A 226 0.36 -36.30 -12.28
CA ILE A 226 0.26 -37.68 -11.83
C ILE A 226 -1.17 -38.11 -12.04
N ASP A 227 -1.33 -39.11 -12.89
CA ASP A 227 -2.63 -39.71 -13.14
C ASP A 227 -3.03 -40.58 -11.94
N LEU A 228 -3.84 -40.00 -11.06
CA LEU A 228 -4.40 -40.68 -9.89
C LEU A 228 -5.42 -41.76 -10.29
N ALA A 229 -6.01 -41.69 -11.49
CA ALA A 229 -6.97 -42.68 -11.97
C ALA A 229 -6.28 -43.99 -12.42
N ALA A 230 -4.99 -43.92 -12.75
CA ALA A 230 -4.16 -45.09 -13.07
C ALA A 230 -3.78 -45.96 -11.85
N GLY A 231 -4.18 -45.54 -10.64
CA GLY A 231 -4.01 -46.29 -9.40
C GLY A 231 -2.83 -45.80 -8.54
N MET A 232 -2.96 -45.98 -7.22
CA MET A 232 -2.00 -45.45 -6.23
C MET A 232 -0.57 -45.98 -6.43
N GLN A 233 -0.41 -47.22 -6.90
CA GLN A 233 0.91 -47.82 -7.12
C GLN A 233 1.66 -47.13 -8.27
N GLN A 234 1.01 -46.96 -9.42
CA GLN A 234 1.60 -46.27 -10.58
C GLN A 234 1.84 -44.78 -10.30
N ALA A 235 0.94 -44.14 -9.53
CA ALA A 235 1.15 -42.78 -9.05
C ALA A 235 2.40 -42.66 -8.17
N THR A 236 2.59 -43.60 -7.24
CA THR A 236 3.75 -43.64 -6.33
C THR A 236 5.05 -43.86 -7.08
N GLU A 237 5.07 -44.73 -8.10
CA GLU A 237 6.25 -44.96 -8.94
C GLU A 237 6.62 -43.73 -9.78
N LYS A 238 5.64 -43.10 -10.43
CA LYS A 238 5.88 -41.83 -11.14
C LYS A 238 6.38 -40.73 -10.21
N LEU A 239 5.85 -40.63 -8.98
CA LEU A 239 6.35 -39.71 -7.97
C LEU A 239 7.81 -39.98 -7.60
N LYS A 240 8.18 -41.26 -7.39
CA LYS A 240 9.57 -41.64 -7.06
C LYS A 240 10.55 -41.31 -8.19
N GLN A 241 10.10 -41.34 -9.44
CA GLN A 241 10.90 -40.97 -10.62
C GLN A 241 10.96 -39.45 -10.83
N ALA A 242 9.98 -38.70 -10.33
CA ALA A 242 9.98 -37.25 -10.42
C ALA A 242 11.07 -36.64 -9.53
N SER A 243 11.56 -35.47 -9.93
CA SER A 243 12.56 -34.74 -9.16
C SER A 243 11.97 -34.18 -7.85
N TRP A 244 12.81 -33.91 -6.85
CA TRP A 244 12.35 -33.48 -5.51
C TRP A 244 11.39 -32.28 -5.52
N HIS A 245 11.61 -31.33 -6.44
CA HIS A 245 10.83 -30.10 -6.54
C HIS A 245 9.46 -30.34 -7.22
N GLU A 246 9.40 -31.28 -8.17
CA GLU A 246 8.15 -31.71 -8.79
C GLU A 246 7.28 -32.51 -7.82
N GLN A 247 7.90 -33.39 -7.00
CA GLN A 247 7.22 -34.11 -5.93
C GLN A 247 6.62 -33.15 -4.91
N LEU A 248 7.43 -32.19 -4.43
CA LEU A 248 6.98 -31.15 -3.51
C LEU A 248 5.83 -30.32 -4.11
N GLY A 249 5.94 -29.96 -5.39
CA GLY A 249 4.90 -29.23 -6.09
C GLY A 249 3.59 -30.00 -6.19
N PHE A 250 3.64 -31.29 -6.50
CA PHE A 250 2.44 -32.13 -6.49
C PHE A 250 1.79 -32.21 -5.11
N VAL A 251 2.57 -32.52 -4.06
CA VAL A 251 2.06 -32.64 -2.69
C VAL A 251 1.44 -31.34 -2.20
N LEU A 252 2.14 -30.21 -2.36
CA LEU A 252 1.61 -28.91 -1.93
C LEU A 252 0.41 -28.47 -2.76
N GLY A 253 0.37 -28.80 -4.06
CA GLY A 253 -0.79 -28.58 -4.91
C GLY A 253 -2.03 -29.31 -4.40
N LEU A 254 -1.90 -30.61 -4.06
CA LEU A 254 -2.99 -31.41 -3.48
C LEU A 254 -3.43 -30.92 -2.10
N VAL A 255 -2.48 -30.60 -1.21
CA VAL A 255 -2.80 -30.03 0.11
C VAL A 255 -3.54 -28.71 -0.07
N GLY A 256 -3.08 -27.85 -0.98
CA GLY A 256 -3.77 -26.61 -1.35
C GLY A 256 -5.21 -26.87 -1.81
N ALA A 257 -5.42 -27.86 -2.68
CA ALA A 257 -6.75 -28.22 -3.18
C ALA A 257 -7.68 -28.72 -2.06
N ALA A 258 -7.20 -29.61 -1.18
CA ALA A 258 -7.97 -30.15 -0.08
C ALA A 258 -8.36 -29.07 0.94
N VAL A 259 -7.41 -28.22 1.33
CA VAL A 259 -7.68 -27.10 2.24
C VAL A 259 -8.61 -26.08 1.58
N PHE A 260 -8.46 -25.82 0.28
CA PHE A 260 -9.33 -24.90 -0.46
C PHE A 260 -10.77 -25.44 -0.57
N ALA A 261 -10.97 -26.74 -0.74
CA ALA A 261 -12.31 -27.32 -0.75
C ALA A 261 -13.06 -27.03 0.56
N ILE A 262 -12.40 -27.22 1.71
CA ILE A 262 -12.99 -26.98 3.03
C ILE A 262 -13.17 -25.47 3.29
N SER A 263 -12.09 -24.70 3.16
CA SER A 263 -12.09 -23.27 3.48
C SER A 263 -12.88 -22.42 2.47
N GLY A 264 -12.90 -22.82 1.20
CA GLY A 264 -13.68 -22.22 0.11
C GLY A 264 -15.18 -22.45 0.27
N LEU A 265 -15.62 -23.66 0.62
CA LEU A 265 -17.02 -23.93 0.95
C LEU A 265 -17.48 -23.13 2.17
N TRP A 266 -16.62 -23.02 3.19
CA TRP A 266 -16.93 -22.22 4.37
C TRP A 266 -17.01 -20.73 4.05
N ALA A 267 -16.07 -20.21 3.25
CA ALA A 267 -16.09 -18.83 2.75
C ALA A 267 -17.37 -18.56 1.94
N LEU A 268 -17.79 -19.49 1.08
CA LEU A 268 -19.02 -19.39 0.30
C LEU A 268 -20.26 -19.35 1.22
N GLY A 269 -20.32 -20.20 2.25
CA GLY A 269 -21.39 -20.17 3.26
C GLY A 269 -21.49 -18.81 3.97
N ILE A 270 -20.35 -18.20 4.32
CA ILE A 270 -20.31 -16.84 4.90
C ILE A 270 -20.84 -15.81 3.89
N MET A 271 -20.45 -15.91 2.61
CA MET A 271 -20.89 -14.98 1.56
C MET A 271 -22.40 -15.07 1.31
N VAL A 272 -22.96 -16.29 1.28
CA VAL A 272 -24.41 -16.54 1.13
C VAL A 272 -25.18 -16.00 2.33
N ASN A 273 -24.71 -16.25 3.55
CA ASN A 273 -25.32 -15.70 4.76
C ASN A 273 -25.28 -14.16 4.80
N ARG A 274 -24.26 -13.56 4.18
CA ARG A 274 -24.10 -12.10 4.04
C ARG A 274 -24.40 -11.63 2.62
N ARG A 275 -25.40 -12.21 1.94
CA ARG A 275 -25.72 -11.93 0.54
C ARG A 275 -25.89 -10.44 0.18
N GLN A 276 -26.40 -9.64 1.12
CA GLN A 276 -26.59 -8.19 0.94
C GLN A 276 -25.28 -7.42 0.74
N SER A 277 -24.15 -7.97 1.21
CA SER A 277 -22.82 -7.37 1.05
C SER A 277 -22.08 -7.90 -0.18
N TYR A 278 -22.20 -9.21 -0.47
CA TYR A 278 -21.40 -9.87 -1.51
C TYR A 278 -22.13 -10.01 -2.86
N PHE A 279 -23.44 -10.23 -2.85
CA PHE A 279 -24.25 -10.49 -4.05
C PHE A 279 -25.24 -9.36 -4.34
N LYS A 280 -24.93 -8.14 -3.90
CA LYS A 280 -25.70 -6.95 -4.26
C LYS A 280 -25.53 -6.65 -5.75
N PRO A 281 -26.61 -6.32 -6.50
CA PRO A 281 -26.51 -5.91 -7.90
C PRO A 281 -25.47 -4.80 -8.11
N GLY A 282 -24.69 -4.91 -9.18
CA GLY A 282 -23.59 -4.03 -9.52
C GLY A 282 -22.22 -4.70 -9.35
N TRP A 283 -21.20 -3.91 -9.04
CA TRP A 283 -19.82 -4.38 -8.98
C TRP A 283 -19.55 -5.54 -8.00
N PRO A 284 -20.13 -5.59 -6.77
CA PRO A 284 -19.92 -6.71 -5.87
C PRO A 284 -20.29 -8.07 -6.50
N LEU A 285 -21.46 -8.16 -7.13
CA LEU A 285 -21.92 -9.37 -7.80
C LEU A 285 -20.95 -9.82 -8.92
N ILE A 286 -20.53 -8.89 -9.77
CA ILE A 286 -19.59 -9.18 -10.88
C ILE A 286 -18.25 -9.67 -10.32
N LYS A 287 -17.69 -8.94 -9.36
CA LYS A 287 -16.39 -9.23 -8.76
C LYS A 287 -16.36 -10.60 -8.07
N TYR A 288 -17.29 -10.83 -7.17
CA TYR A 288 -17.31 -12.07 -6.38
C TYR A 288 -17.78 -13.26 -7.21
N GLY A 289 -18.74 -13.06 -8.10
CA GLY A 289 -19.16 -14.08 -9.07
C GLY A 289 -18.01 -14.50 -9.99
N TYR A 290 -17.26 -13.54 -10.55
CA TYR A 290 -16.07 -13.81 -11.35
C TYR A 290 -15.01 -14.57 -10.56
N MET A 291 -14.73 -14.17 -9.31
CA MET A 291 -13.70 -14.86 -8.52
C MET A 291 -14.08 -16.28 -8.14
N ILE A 292 -15.36 -16.52 -7.84
CA ILE A 292 -15.87 -17.88 -7.65
C ILE A 292 -15.73 -18.69 -8.95
N ALA A 293 -16.13 -18.12 -10.10
CA ALA A 293 -16.00 -18.79 -11.39
C ALA A 293 -14.55 -19.15 -11.73
N VAL A 294 -13.60 -18.21 -11.58
CA VAL A 294 -12.16 -18.46 -11.76
C VAL A 294 -11.69 -19.61 -10.88
N SER A 295 -12.10 -19.62 -9.61
CA SER A 295 -11.69 -20.67 -8.68
C SER A 295 -12.24 -22.04 -9.06
N LEU A 296 -13.51 -22.13 -9.45
CA LEU A 296 -14.14 -23.36 -9.89
C LEU A 296 -13.55 -23.88 -11.21
N ILE A 297 -13.35 -23.00 -12.20
CA ILE A 297 -12.75 -23.36 -13.49
C ILE A 297 -11.35 -23.92 -13.28
N TYR A 298 -10.51 -23.23 -12.50
CA TYR A 298 -9.14 -23.69 -12.27
C TYR A 298 -9.11 -24.99 -11.44
N SER A 299 -9.92 -25.11 -10.37
CA SER A 299 -10.03 -26.35 -9.60
C SER A 299 -10.48 -27.52 -10.47
N TRP A 300 -11.43 -27.31 -11.39
CA TRP A 300 -11.87 -28.32 -12.34
C TRP A 300 -10.73 -28.76 -13.25
N VAL A 301 -10.01 -27.82 -13.87
CA VAL A 301 -8.86 -28.12 -14.74
C VAL A 301 -7.76 -28.86 -13.98
N TYR A 302 -7.46 -28.40 -12.75
CA TYR A 302 -6.44 -29.03 -11.92
C TYR A 302 -6.80 -30.47 -11.53
N ILE A 303 -8.05 -30.72 -11.12
CA ILE A 303 -8.51 -32.05 -10.74
C ILE A 303 -8.56 -32.98 -11.97
N THR A 304 -9.14 -32.52 -13.08
CA THR A 304 -9.25 -33.34 -14.30
C THR A 304 -7.89 -33.70 -14.88
N TYR A 305 -6.94 -32.77 -14.85
CA TYR A 305 -5.54 -33.01 -15.25
C TYR A 305 -4.86 -34.08 -14.39
N ASN A 306 -5.05 -34.05 -13.06
CA ASN A 306 -4.52 -35.08 -12.16
C ASN A 306 -5.33 -36.39 -12.15
N LEU A 307 -6.44 -36.46 -12.88
CA LEU A 307 -7.21 -37.69 -13.11
C LEU A 307 -6.93 -38.30 -14.49
N GLY A 308 -5.91 -37.82 -15.21
CA GLY A 308 -5.54 -38.32 -16.54
C GLY A 308 -6.55 -37.98 -17.65
N ARG A 309 -7.59 -37.18 -17.36
CA ARG A 309 -8.64 -36.81 -18.31
C ARG A 309 -8.22 -35.57 -19.11
N ASN A 310 -7.23 -35.74 -19.97
CA ASN A 310 -6.70 -34.67 -20.80
C ASN A 310 -7.60 -34.43 -22.03
N GLY A 311 -8.50 -33.45 -21.95
CA GLY A 311 -9.32 -33.01 -23.08
C GLY A 311 -8.95 -31.59 -23.53
N TRP A 312 -8.59 -31.44 -24.81
CA TRP A 312 -8.48 -30.20 -25.61
C TRP A 312 -7.56 -29.05 -25.15
N GLN A 313 -7.08 -29.02 -23.90
CA GLN A 313 -6.26 -27.93 -23.36
C GLN A 313 -4.88 -28.41 -22.89
N GLU A 314 -3.85 -27.58 -23.09
CA GLU A 314 -2.46 -27.80 -22.66
C GLU A 314 -2.25 -27.67 -21.13
N GLY A 315 -3.06 -28.40 -20.36
CA GLY A 315 -2.95 -28.52 -18.91
C GLY A 315 -3.24 -27.23 -18.12
N PRO A 316 -2.87 -27.21 -16.81
CA PRO A 316 -3.16 -26.10 -15.89
C PRO A 316 -2.51 -24.77 -16.28
N THR A 317 -1.39 -24.79 -17.01
CA THR A 317 -0.63 -23.58 -17.34
C THR A 317 -1.32 -22.69 -18.38
N TYR A 318 -1.98 -23.28 -19.39
CA TYR A 318 -2.80 -22.53 -20.34
C TYR A 318 -3.96 -21.83 -19.61
N SER A 319 -4.70 -22.59 -18.80
CA SER A 319 -5.83 -22.07 -18.00
C SER A 319 -5.38 -20.97 -17.04
N TYR A 320 -4.24 -21.14 -16.38
CA TYR A 320 -3.66 -20.09 -15.54
C TYR A 320 -3.41 -18.80 -16.34
N SER A 321 -2.75 -18.88 -17.50
CA SER A 321 -2.43 -17.69 -18.29
C SER A 321 -3.68 -16.98 -18.81
N LEU A 322 -4.67 -17.75 -19.29
CA LEU A 322 -5.96 -17.22 -19.71
C LEU A 322 -6.65 -16.48 -18.55
N LEU A 323 -6.82 -17.15 -17.41
CA LEU A 323 -7.48 -16.59 -16.23
C LEU A 323 -6.73 -15.37 -15.68
N TYR A 324 -5.40 -15.36 -15.75
CA TYR A 324 -4.57 -14.23 -15.38
C TYR A 324 -4.88 -13.01 -16.25
N CYS A 325 -4.89 -13.18 -17.58
CA CYS A 325 -5.15 -12.13 -18.55
C CYS A 325 -6.59 -11.62 -18.49
N THR A 326 -7.58 -12.50 -18.38
CA THR A 326 -8.99 -12.10 -18.23
C THR A 326 -9.24 -11.35 -16.93
N THR A 327 -8.55 -11.74 -15.85
CA THR A 327 -8.65 -11.04 -14.55
C THR A 327 -8.09 -9.64 -14.67
N MET A 328 -6.91 -9.48 -15.28
CA MET A 328 -6.35 -8.15 -15.53
C MET A 328 -7.25 -7.28 -16.40
N LEU A 329 -7.85 -7.84 -17.45
CA LEU A 329 -8.76 -7.12 -18.33
C LEU A 329 -10.00 -6.64 -17.57
N LEU A 330 -10.69 -7.54 -16.86
CA LEU A 330 -11.94 -7.22 -16.13
C LEU A 330 -11.71 -6.16 -15.05
N PHE A 331 -10.70 -6.35 -14.20
CA PHE A 331 -10.39 -5.39 -13.13
C PHE A 331 -9.74 -4.12 -13.66
N GLY A 332 -9.04 -4.19 -14.80
CA GLY A 332 -8.51 -3.03 -15.52
C GLY A 332 -9.63 -2.15 -16.07
N ILE A 333 -10.64 -2.72 -16.72
CA ILE A 333 -11.84 -2.00 -17.17
C ILE A 333 -12.51 -1.32 -15.98
N ARG A 334 -12.71 -2.05 -14.87
CA ARG A 334 -13.26 -1.48 -13.64
C ARG A 334 -12.45 -0.27 -13.16
N ARG A 335 -11.13 -0.38 -13.10
CA ARG A 335 -10.25 0.70 -12.64
C ARG A 335 -10.37 1.96 -13.49
N VAL A 336 -10.42 1.79 -14.81
CA VAL A 336 -10.60 2.91 -15.76
C VAL A 336 -11.95 3.60 -15.58
N ILE A 337 -13.02 2.85 -15.28
CA ILE A 337 -14.34 3.39 -15.01
C ILE A 337 -14.37 4.19 -13.69
N VAL A 338 -13.70 3.69 -12.64
CA VAL A 338 -13.66 4.38 -11.33
C VAL A 338 -12.84 5.65 -11.37
N ASN A 339 -11.68 5.60 -12.02
CA ASN A 339 -10.72 6.70 -12.04
C ASN A 339 -10.43 7.09 -13.50
N PRO A 340 -11.31 7.87 -14.14
CA PRO A 340 -11.27 8.10 -15.59
C PRO A 340 -10.21 9.11 -16.03
N THR A 341 -9.00 9.08 -15.47
CA THR A 341 -7.89 9.94 -15.88
C THR A 341 -7.20 9.39 -17.12
N ARG A 342 -6.62 10.27 -17.96
CA ARG A 342 -5.86 9.87 -19.15
C ARG A 342 -4.68 8.95 -18.80
N TYR A 343 -3.96 9.28 -17.72
CA TYR A 343 -2.85 8.46 -17.22
C TYR A 343 -3.30 7.03 -16.89
N ILE A 344 -4.37 6.88 -16.10
CA ILE A 344 -4.84 5.55 -15.68
C ILE A 344 -5.35 4.75 -16.88
N LYS A 345 -6.02 5.40 -17.84
CA LYS A 345 -6.44 4.77 -19.11
C LYS A 345 -5.24 4.22 -19.87
N LEU A 346 -4.27 5.07 -20.22
CA LEU A 346 -3.08 4.66 -20.98
C LEU A 346 -2.26 3.60 -20.24
N GLN A 347 -2.04 3.79 -18.94
CA GLN A 347 -1.29 2.85 -18.11
C GLN A 347 -1.97 1.47 -18.07
N THR A 348 -3.27 1.42 -17.82
CA THR A 348 -4.02 0.16 -17.71
C THR A 348 -4.11 -0.53 -19.06
N THR A 349 -4.36 0.20 -20.14
CA THR A 349 -4.39 -0.36 -21.50
C THR A 349 -3.02 -0.93 -21.89
N CYS A 350 -1.93 -0.19 -21.65
CA CYS A 350 -0.58 -0.67 -21.91
C CYS A 350 -0.27 -1.95 -21.14
N LEU A 351 -0.53 -1.96 -19.82
CA LEU A 351 -0.32 -3.14 -18.98
C LEU A 351 -1.08 -4.37 -19.50
N VAL A 352 -2.37 -4.22 -19.79
CA VAL A 352 -3.22 -5.33 -20.26
C VAL A 352 -2.74 -5.83 -21.62
N LEU A 353 -2.47 -4.94 -22.59
CA LEU A 353 -2.01 -5.34 -23.92
C LEU A 353 -0.68 -6.08 -23.86
N VAL A 354 0.28 -5.55 -23.12
CA VAL A 354 1.60 -6.15 -22.94
C VAL A 354 1.47 -7.54 -22.31
N GLN A 355 0.64 -7.71 -21.27
CA GLN A 355 0.45 -9.04 -20.65
C GLN A 355 -0.27 -10.02 -21.57
N VAL A 356 -1.37 -9.61 -22.19
CA VAL A 356 -2.15 -10.46 -23.11
C VAL A 356 -1.26 -10.94 -24.26
N PHE A 357 -0.44 -10.05 -24.82
CA PHE A 357 0.45 -10.41 -25.90
C PHE A 357 1.54 -11.39 -25.45
N PHE A 358 2.37 -11.04 -24.45
CA PHE A 358 3.54 -11.84 -24.10
C PHE A 358 3.22 -13.08 -23.27
N LEU A 359 2.20 -13.05 -22.41
CA LEU A 359 1.89 -14.17 -21.51
C LEU A 359 0.86 -15.15 -22.11
N PHE A 360 0.07 -14.72 -23.09
CA PHE A 360 -1.01 -15.55 -23.64
C PHE A 360 -0.92 -15.73 -25.15
N LEU A 361 -1.05 -14.66 -25.94
CA LEU A 361 -1.11 -14.77 -27.40
C LEU A 361 0.18 -15.31 -28.00
N LEU A 362 1.34 -14.77 -27.60
CA LEU A 362 2.63 -15.18 -28.12
C LEU A 362 2.93 -16.67 -27.85
N PRO A 363 2.94 -17.17 -26.61
CA PRO A 363 3.28 -18.56 -26.34
C PRO A 363 2.25 -19.57 -26.85
N PHE A 364 0.95 -19.27 -26.77
CA PHE A 364 -0.10 -20.28 -27.02
C PHE A 364 -0.77 -20.18 -28.39
N HIS A 365 -0.73 -19.01 -29.04
CA HIS A 365 -1.46 -18.80 -30.30
C HIS A 365 -0.55 -18.39 -31.46
N LEU A 366 0.53 -17.64 -31.22
CA LEU A 366 1.40 -17.12 -32.28
C LEU A 366 2.67 -17.95 -32.48
N TYR A 367 3.21 -18.57 -31.44
CA TYR A 367 4.49 -19.29 -31.52
C TYR A 367 4.49 -20.38 -32.59
N GLY A 368 3.44 -21.21 -32.67
CA GLY A 368 3.38 -22.27 -33.69
C GLY A 368 3.36 -21.72 -35.12
N HIS A 369 2.67 -20.60 -35.35
CA HIS A 369 2.69 -19.91 -36.65
C HIS A 369 4.08 -19.35 -36.96
N LEU A 370 4.73 -18.73 -35.96
CA LEU A 370 6.07 -18.18 -36.07
C LEU A 370 7.12 -19.26 -36.38
N GLU A 371 7.06 -20.39 -35.67
CA GLU A 371 7.92 -21.56 -35.90
C GLU A 371 7.71 -22.14 -37.30
N SER A 372 6.45 -22.29 -37.74
CA SER A 372 6.14 -22.78 -39.09
C SER A 372 6.60 -21.84 -40.21
N ALA A 373 6.56 -20.52 -39.99
CA ALA A 373 6.91 -19.53 -40.99
C ALA A 373 8.43 -19.31 -41.12
N LEU A 374 9.17 -19.35 -40.00
CA LEU A 374 10.62 -19.14 -39.99
C LEU A 374 11.42 -20.44 -40.11
N GLY A 375 10.79 -21.58 -39.81
CA GLY A 375 11.45 -22.88 -39.69
C GLY A 375 12.05 -23.09 -38.30
N ALA A 376 11.86 -24.28 -37.73
CA ALA A 376 12.35 -24.65 -36.41
C ALA A 376 13.89 -24.56 -36.29
N ASP A 377 14.60 -24.82 -37.39
CA ASP A 377 16.07 -24.75 -37.46
C ASP A 377 16.62 -23.35 -37.72
N SER A 378 15.76 -22.34 -37.86
CA SER A 378 16.22 -20.97 -38.06
C SER A 378 17.00 -20.47 -36.84
N VAL A 379 18.07 -19.72 -37.11
CA VAL A 379 18.90 -19.09 -36.07
C VAL A 379 18.04 -18.27 -35.11
N PHE A 380 16.99 -17.62 -35.61
CA PHE A 380 16.08 -16.84 -34.78
C PHE A 380 15.33 -17.71 -33.76
N ILE A 381 14.71 -18.82 -34.19
CA ILE A 381 13.97 -19.71 -33.29
C ILE A 381 14.90 -20.34 -32.27
N GLN A 382 16.06 -20.85 -32.69
CA GLN A 382 17.02 -21.47 -31.78
C GLN A 382 17.61 -20.48 -30.75
N GLN A 383 17.80 -19.22 -31.13
CA GLN A 383 18.37 -18.21 -30.23
C GLN A 383 17.31 -17.61 -29.30
N VAL A 384 16.15 -17.21 -29.82
CA VAL A 384 15.11 -16.51 -29.04
C VAL A 384 14.20 -17.49 -28.29
N PHE A 385 13.95 -18.67 -28.86
CA PHE A 385 13.06 -19.69 -28.32
C PHE A 385 13.75 -21.07 -28.11
N PRO A 386 14.90 -21.14 -27.41
CA PRO A 386 15.62 -22.41 -27.21
C PRO A 386 14.83 -23.44 -26.38
N GLN A 387 13.83 -22.99 -25.62
CA GLN A 387 12.91 -23.87 -24.87
C GLN A 387 11.50 -23.87 -25.49
N GLY A 388 11.42 -23.57 -26.78
CA GLY A 388 10.19 -23.36 -27.51
C GLY A 388 9.36 -22.21 -26.95
N LYS A 389 8.03 -22.36 -26.95
CA LYS A 389 7.09 -21.33 -26.48
C LYS A 389 7.35 -20.81 -25.07
N TRP A 390 7.98 -21.59 -24.18
CA TRP A 390 8.24 -21.18 -22.80
C TRP A 390 9.23 -20.02 -22.69
N SER A 391 10.11 -19.87 -23.67
CA SER A 391 11.04 -18.74 -23.73
C SER A 391 10.32 -17.40 -23.90
N ALA A 392 9.10 -17.39 -24.46
CA ALA A 392 8.29 -16.18 -24.64
C ALA A 392 8.04 -15.41 -23.32
N PHE A 393 7.82 -16.14 -22.22
CA PHE A 393 7.61 -15.56 -20.90
C PHE A 393 8.82 -14.75 -20.40
N GLY A 394 10.03 -15.11 -20.83
CA GLY A 394 11.26 -14.42 -20.46
C GLY A 394 11.50 -13.10 -21.21
N LEU A 395 10.76 -12.83 -22.30
CA LEU A 395 10.97 -11.61 -23.10
C LEU A 395 10.51 -10.35 -22.35
N ILE A 396 9.51 -10.50 -21.49
CA ILE A 396 8.93 -9.42 -20.69
C ILE A 396 9.48 -9.37 -19.25
N LEU A 397 9.92 -10.51 -18.71
CA LEU A 397 10.49 -10.58 -17.37
C LEU A 397 11.97 -10.19 -17.42
N PHE A 398 12.38 -9.20 -16.65
CA PHE A 398 13.77 -8.73 -16.61
C PHE A 398 14.56 -9.50 -15.55
N TRP A 399 15.86 -9.71 -15.77
CA TRP A 399 16.72 -10.36 -14.78
C TRP A 399 16.72 -9.52 -13.50
N PRO A 400 16.54 -10.09 -12.29
CA PRO A 400 16.69 -11.52 -11.95
C PRO A 400 15.43 -12.39 -12.00
N LEU A 401 14.34 -11.99 -12.65
CA LEU A 401 13.12 -12.81 -12.72
C LEU A 401 13.14 -13.87 -13.83
N LEU A 402 14.08 -13.78 -14.79
CA LEU A 402 14.19 -14.70 -15.93
C LEU A 402 15.31 -15.75 -15.78
N ILE A 403 15.82 -16.03 -14.57
CA ILE A 403 17.00 -16.90 -14.36
C ILE A 403 16.89 -18.24 -15.11
N GLY A 404 15.68 -18.78 -15.28
CA GLY A 404 15.41 -19.99 -16.05
C GLY A 404 15.94 -19.98 -17.49
N ASN A 405 15.85 -18.86 -18.20
CA ASN A 405 16.33 -18.74 -19.59
C ASN A 405 17.82 -18.42 -19.68
N PHE A 406 18.42 -17.91 -18.60
CA PHE A 406 19.81 -17.49 -18.59
C PHE A 406 20.75 -18.65 -18.98
N GLY A 407 21.64 -18.42 -19.95
CA GLY A 407 22.61 -19.40 -20.43
C GLY A 407 22.08 -20.46 -21.40
N THR A 408 20.82 -20.37 -21.84
CA THR A 408 20.22 -21.37 -22.74
C THR A 408 20.57 -21.18 -24.21
N SER A 409 20.91 -19.96 -24.60
CA SER A 409 21.41 -19.60 -25.93
C SER A 409 22.36 -18.40 -25.81
N THR A 410 23.05 -18.05 -26.88
CA THR A 410 23.88 -16.84 -26.94
C THR A 410 23.02 -15.59 -26.70
N PHE A 411 21.83 -15.53 -27.32
CA PHE A 411 20.86 -14.47 -27.06
C PHE A 411 20.50 -14.37 -25.57
N TRP A 412 20.09 -15.45 -24.92
CA TRP A 412 19.70 -15.42 -23.50
C TRP A 412 20.87 -15.29 -22.51
N THR A 413 22.11 -15.30 -23.00
CA THR A 413 23.30 -14.97 -22.21
C THR A 413 23.58 -13.48 -22.26
N ILE A 414 23.42 -12.82 -23.42
CA ILE A 414 23.73 -11.40 -23.63
C ILE A 414 22.52 -10.50 -23.34
N PHE A 415 21.34 -10.88 -23.83
CA PHE A 415 20.11 -10.09 -23.75
C PHE A 415 19.77 -9.64 -22.33
N PRO A 416 19.85 -10.50 -21.27
CA PRO A 416 19.50 -10.07 -19.93
C PRO A 416 20.43 -9.00 -19.35
N PHE A 417 21.72 -9.01 -19.70
CA PHE A 417 22.66 -7.97 -19.29
C PHE A 417 22.35 -6.63 -19.95
N PHE A 418 22.04 -6.65 -21.25
CA PHE A 418 21.63 -5.44 -21.96
C PHE A 418 20.29 -4.91 -21.43
N GLN A 419 19.31 -5.81 -21.24
CA GLN A 419 17.96 -5.52 -20.80
C GLN A 419 17.92 -4.95 -19.38
N SER A 420 18.51 -5.63 -18.40
CA SER A 420 18.49 -5.20 -16.99
C SER A 420 19.62 -4.24 -16.62
N GLY A 421 20.79 -4.35 -17.26
CA GLY A 421 21.96 -3.54 -16.94
C GLY A 421 21.94 -2.18 -17.61
N LEU A 422 21.74 -2.11 -18.94
CA LEU A 422 21.78 -0.86 -19.69
C LEU A 422 20.38 -0.27 -19.89
N PHE A 423 19.47 -1.00 -20.54
CA PHE A 423 18.16 -0.49 -20.91
C PHE A 423 17.32 -0.11 -19.68
N LEU A 424 17.17 -1.02 -18.72
CA LEU A 424 16.45 -0.75 -17.47
C LEU A 424 17.08 0.41 -16.66
N PHE A 425 18.41 0.48 -16.61
CA PHE A 425 19.10 1.58 -15.94
C PHE A 425 18.79 2.93 -16.61
N LEU A 426 18.89 3.02 -17.94
CA LEU A 426 18.61 4.25 -18.69
C LEU A 426 17.15 4.69 -18.50
N ILE A 427 16.19 3.79 -18.62
CA ILE A 427 14.78 4.18 -18.45
C ILE A 427 14.49 4.65 -17.02
N ILE A 428 15.13 4.06 -16.01
CA ILE A 428 15.00 4.50 -14.62
C ILE A 428 15.73 5.83 -14.39
N ARG A 429 16.85 6.05 -15.06
CA ARG A 429 17.61 7.28 -14.94
C ARG A 429 16.79 8.50 -15.40
N TYR A 430 15.98 8.35 -16.44
CA TYR A 430 15.18 9.43 -17.02
C TYR A 430 13.74 9.50 -16.50
N TRP A 431 13.05 8.36 -16.38
CA TRP A 431 11.61 8.31 -16.00
C TRP A 431 11.37 7.61 -14.65
N GLY A 432 12.41 6.96 -14.13
CA GLY A 432 12.46 6.17 -12.90
C GLY A 432 11.55 4.97 -12.82
N LYS A 433 11.59 4.30 -11.66
CA LYS A 433 11.13 2.91 -11.51
C LYS A 433 9.67 2.65 -11.89
N GLY A 434 8.84 3.69 -11.92
CA GLY A 434 7.43 3.56 -12.29
C GLY A 434 7.21 3.13 -13.73
N ILE A 435 8.15 3.42 -14.64
CA ILE A 435 7.98 3.06 -16.06
C ILE A 435 7.89 1.54 -16.23
N TYR A 436 8.78 0.76 -15.61
CA TYR A 436 8.70 -0.69 -15.70
C TYR A 436 7.62 -1.27 -14.78
N CYS A 437 7.69 -0.99 -13.47
CA CYS A 437 6.79 -1.58 -12.46
C CYS A 437 5.33 -1.12 -12.56
N GLY A 438 5.06 -0.05 -13.32
CA GLY A 438 3.75 0.54 -13.51
C GLY A 438 3.20 0.39 -14.93
N TRP A 439 4.01 0.09 -15.95
CA TRP A 439 3.52 0.02 -17.34
C TRP A 439 3.82 -1.31 -18.07
N ILE A 440 4.84 -2.06 -17.63
CA ILE A 440 5.31 -3.25 -18.35
C ILE A 440 5.21 -4.52 -17.48
N CYS A 441 5.57 -4.42 -16.19
CA CYS A 441 5.70 -5.56 -15.31
C CYS A 441 4.37 -6.33 -15.11
N SER A 442 4.40 -7.66 -15.24
CA SER A 442 3.26 -8.55 -14.99
C SER A 442 2.71 -8.42 -13.57
N CYS A 443 3.55 -8.60 -12.55
CA CYS A 443 3.16 -8.43 -11.14
C CYS A 443 2.60 -7.02 -10.89
N GLY A 444 3.18 -6.01 -11.52
CA GLY A 444 2.68 -4.64 -11.48
C GLY A 444 1.29 -4.51 -12.08
N GLY A 445 1.04 -5.15 -13.22
CA GLY A 445 -0.25 -5.20 -13.89
C GLY A 445 -1.36 -5.78 -13.01
N MET A 446 -1.11 -6.91 -12.36
CA MET A 446 -2.09 -7.51 -11.46
C MET A 446 -2.29 -6.67 -10.18
N ALA A 447 -1.22 -6.09 -9.64
CA ALA A 447 -1.28 -5.20 -8.49
C ALA A 447 -2.10 -3.92 -8.75
N GLU A 448 -1.95 -3.36 -9.94
CA GLU A 448 -2.59 -2.12 -10.39
C GLU A 448 -4.01 -2.35 -10.91
N THR A 449 -4.44 -3.60 -11.12
CA THR A 449 -5.81 -3.94 -11.54
C THR A 449 -6.56 -4.59 -10.38
N LEU A 450 -6.36 -5.88 -10.16
CA LEU A 450 -6.99 -6.65 -9.08
C LEU A 450 -6.67 -6.08 -7.69
N GLY A 451 -5.41 -5.69 -7.47
CA GLY A 451 -4.93 -5.16 -6.18
C GLY A 451 -5.39 -3.73 -5.86
N ASP A 452 -5.96 -3.01 -6.83
CA ASP A 452 -6.23 -1.57 -6.75
C ASP A 452 -7.18 -1.18 -5.61
N GLU A 453 -8.20 -2.01 -5.37
CA GLU A 453 -9.21 -1.80 -4.32
C GLU A 453 -8.68 -2.04 -2.91
N TYR A 454 -7.56 -2.75 -2.79
CA TYR A 454 -7.01 -3.18 -1.51
C TYR A 454 -5.80 -2.34 -1.07
N ARG A 455 -5.46 -1.30 -1.83
CA ARG A 455 -4.27 -0.46 -1.58
C ARG A 455 -4.22 0.14 -0.17
N THR A 456 -5.37 0.45 0.44
CA THR A 456 -5.44 1.03 1.80
C THR A 456 -5.07 0.06 2.90
N LYS A 457 -4.96 -1.23 2.58
CA LYS A 457 -4.54 -2.30 3.48
C LYS A 457 -3.03 -2.51 3.49
N ALA A 458 -2.27 -1.74 2.69
CA ALA A 458 -0.81 -1.82 2.69
C ALA A 458 -0.27 -1.60 4.11
N PRO A 459 0.64 -2.47 4.61
CA PRO A 459 1.17 -2.31 5.96
C PRO A 459 2.05 -1.05 6.05
N HIS A 460 1.81 -0.21 7.06
CA HIS A 460 2.60 1.00 7.30
C HIS A 460 3.47 0.86 8.56
N GLY A 461 4.47 1.72 8.69
CA GLY A 461 5.28 1.85 9.91
C GLY A 461 6.66 1.19 9.85
N LYS A 462 7.39 1.27 10.96
CA LYS A 462 8.81 0.91 11.04
C LYS A 462 9.07 -0.59 10.77
N THR A 463 8.21 -1.47 11.28
CA THR A 463 8.33 -2.92 11.07
C THR A 463 8.17 -3.28 9.59
N ALA A 464 7.16 -2.72 8.91
CA ALA A 464 6.99 -2.90 7.48
C ALA A 464 8.20 -2.37 6.70
N LYS A 465 8.74 -1.20 7.06
CA LYS A 465 9.96 -0.67 6.44
C LYS A 465 11.15 -1.60 6.60
N LYS A 466 11.36 -2.21 7.78
CA LYS A 466 12.44 -3.18 7.99
C LYS A 466 12.30 -4.43 7.12
N LEU A 467 11.08 -4.89 6.88
CA LEU A 467 10.81 -6.07 6.04
C LEU A 467 11.14 -5.84 4.56
N GLU A 468 11.25 -4.59 4.10
CA GLU A 468 11.67 -4.27 2.72
C GLU A 468 13.09 -4.79 2.40
N ASN A 469 13.93 -4.94 3.44
CA ASN A 469 15.27 -5.50 3.28
C ASN A 469 15.28 -6.97 2.82
N ILE A 470 14.17 -7.69 2.97
CA ILE A 470 14.03 -9.07 2.45
C ILE A 470 14.32 -9.12 0.95
N GLY A 471 13.90 -8.10 0.19
CA GLY A 471 14.14 -8.04 -1.25
C GLY A 471 15.63 -8.01 -1.61
N GLN A 472 16.46 -7.38 -0.78
CA GLN A 472 17.92 -7.32 -1.00
C GLN A 472 18.58 -8.68 -0.76
N PHE A 473 18.12 -9.43 0.25
CA PHE A 473 18.58 -10.82 0.46
C PHE A 473 18.16 -11.74 -0.69
N ILE A 474 16.94 -11.57 -1.22
CA ILE A 474 16.48 -12.35 -2.38
C ILE A 474 17.27 -12.00 -3.64
N LEU A 475 17.62 -10.72 -3.84
CA LEU A 475 18.51 -10.31 -4.93
C LEU A 475 19.90 -10.96 -4.79
N LEU A 476 20.50 -10.96 -3.60
CA LEU A 476 21.77 -11.65 -3.37
C LEU A 476 21.66 -13.15 -3.69
N PHE A 477 20.58 -13.79 -3.24
CA PHE A 477 20.32 -15.20 -3.54
C PHE A 477 20.15 -15.44 -5.06
N ALA A 478 19.44 -14.54 -5.75
CA ALA A 478 19.26 -14.58 -7.20
C ALA A 478 20.59 -14.45 -7.96
N VAL A 479 21.49 -13.58 -7.51
CA VAL A 479 22.84 -13.42 -8.08
C VAL A 479 23.65 -14.70 -7.91
N ILE A 480 23.69 -15.26 -6.69
CA ILE A 480 24.41 -16.51 -6.40
C ILE A 480 23.85 -17.65 -7.26
N ALA A 481 22.53 -17.79 -7.33
CA ALA A 481 21.87 -18.81 -8.14
C ALA A 481 22.18 -18.64 -9.64
N THR A 482 22.20 -17.41 -10.14
CA THR A 482 22.56 -17.11 -11.54
C THR A 482 24.01 -17.49 -11.84
N VAL A 483 24.95 -17.06 -10.98
CA VAL A 483 26.38 -17.35 -11.16
C VAL A 483 26.62 -18.85 -11.14
N LEU A 484 26.11 -19.56 -10.13
CA LEU A 484 26.28 -21.01 -10.04
C LEU A 484 25.68 -21.74 -11.25
N LYS A 485 24.50 -21.33 -11.73
CA LYS A 485 23.88 -21.93 -12.92
C LYS A 485 24.74 -21.79 -14.18
N VAL A 486 25.47 -20.68 -14.31
CA VAL A 486 26.30 -20.38 -15.50
C VAL A 486 27.68 -21.02 -15.40
N THR A 487 28.27 -21.04 -14.20
CA THR A 487 29.67 -21.49 -14.02
C THR A 487 29.80 -22.96 -13.64
N SER A 488 28.75 -23.58 -13.10
CA SER A 488 28.80 -24.94 -12.57
C SER A 488 27.53 -25.73 -12.89
N ASN A 489 27.71 -26.90 -13.49
CA ASN A 489 26.62 -27.88 -13.68
C ASN A 489 26.57 -28.93 -12.54
N SER A 490 27.15 -28.63 -11.38
CA SER A 490 27.14 -29.54 -10.23
C SER A 490 25.73 -29.76 -9.66
N THR A 491 25.54 -30.88 -8.95
CA THR A 491 24.31 -31.16 -8.19
C THR A 491 23.97 -30.04 -7.21
N ALA A 492 24.99 -29.39 -6.62
CA ALA A 492 24.81 -28.24 -5.74
C ALA A 492 24.21 -27.03 -6.47
N SER A 493 24.68 -26.74 -7.69
CA SER A 493 24.13 -25.67 -8.54
C SER A 493 22.65 -25.91 -8.89
N GLN A 494 22.31 -27.16 -9.26
CA GLN A 494 20.91 -27.53 -9.53
C GLN A 494 20.03 -27.40 -8.28
N LEU A 495 20.52 -27.83 -7.12
CA LEU A 495 19.79 -27.71 -5.86
C LEU A 495 19.49 -26.25 -5.52
N VAL A 496 20.48 -25.35 -5.65
CA VAL A 496 20.31 -23.91 -5.43
C VAL A 496 19.26 -23.32 -6.38
N TRP A 497 19.36 -23.63 -7.67
CA TRP A 497 18.41 -23.16 -8.68
C TRP A 497 16.97 -23.59 -8.38
N TYR A 498 16.74 -24.88 -8.14
CA TYR A 498 15.38 -25.37 -7.87
C TYR A 498 14.87 -24.89 -6.51
N SER A 499 15.75 -24.69 -5.53
CA SER A 499 15.40 -24.06 -4.25
C SER A 499 14.92 -22.63 -4.46
N TYR A 500 15.61 -21.85 -5.30
CA TYR A 500 15.18 -20.51 -5.70
C TYR A 500 13.81 -20.53 -6.38
N LYS A 501 13.63 -21.38 -7.41
CA LYS A 501 12.38 -21.51 -8.14
C LYS A 501 11.19 -21.83 -7.21
N VAL A 502 11.35 -22.78 -6.30
CA VAL A 502 10.27 -23.18 -5.38
C VAL A 502 9.98 -22.09 -4.34
N SER A 503 11.02 -21.58 -3.67
CA SER A 503 10.84 -20.65 -2.54
C SER A 503 10.47 -19.24 -2.98
N VAL A 504 11.13 -18.72 -4.03
CA VAL A 504 10.97 -17.34 -4.49
C VAL A 504 9.89 -17.25 -5.55
N ASP A 505 9.99 -18.00 -6.65
CA ASP A 505 9.07 -17.82 -7.79
C ASP A 505 7.69 -18.43 -7.53
N VAL A 506 7.64 -19.65 -6.99
CA VAL A 506 6.36 -20.34 -6.75
C VAL A 506 5.72 -19.87 -5.46
N PHE A 507 6.43 -20.01 -4.33
CA PHE A 507 5.85 -19.70 -3.03
C PHE A 507 5.76 -18.19 -2.76
N PHE A 508 6.86 -17.44 -2.83
CA PHE A 508 6.81 -16.03 -2.43
C PHE A 508 6.14 -15.13 -3.48
N ALA A 509 6.50 -15.25 -4.76
CA ALA A 509 5.91 -14.44 -5.84
C ALA A 509 4.49 -14.88 -6.19
N GLY A 510 4.26 -16.19 -6.21
CA GLY A 510 2.97 -16.76 -6.57
C GLY A 510 1.99 -16.81 -5.40
N VAL A 511 2.23 -17.76 -4.49
CA VAL A 511 1.31 -18.08 -3.39
C VAL A 511 1.11 -16.91 -2.45
N LEU A 512 2.19 -16.41 -1.86
CA LEU A 512 2.12 -15.27 -0.93
C LEU A 512 1.85 -13.98 -1.68
N GLY A 513 2.48 -13.77 -2.83
CA GLY A 513 2.32 -12.59 -3.65
C GLY A 513 0.85 -12.30 -3.90
N LEU A 514 0.14 -13.15 -4.63
CA LEU A 514 -1.28 -12.93 -4.94
C LEU A 514 -2.24 -13.31 -3.81
N GLY A 515 -1.92 -14.34 -3.01
CA GLY A 515 -2.80 -14.83 -1.95
C GLY A 515 -3.10 -13.81 -0.86
N VAL A 516 -2.17 -12.88 -0.60
CA VAL A 516 -2.34 -11.87 0.44
C VAL A 516 -2.78 -10.49 -0.07
N TYR A 517 -2.95 -10.29 -1.39
CA TYR A 517 -3.32 -8.99 -1.98
C TYR A 517 -4.58 -8.39 -1.33
N PHE A 518 -5.58 -9.26 -1.10
CA PHE A 518 -6.86 -8.91 -0.51
C PHE A 518 -6.79 -8.40 0.93
N PHE A 519 -5.65 -8.64 1.61
CA PHE A 519 -5.47 -8.45 3.04
C PHE A 519 -4.36 -7.46 3.39
N MET A 520 -3.31 -7.40 2.58
CA MET A 520 -2.11 -6.59 2.81
C MET A 520 -1.79 -5.62 1.66
N GLY A 521 -2.70 -5.48 0.69
CA GLY A 521 -2.57 -4.59 -0.46
C GLY A 521 -1.95 -5.22 -1.70
N GLY A 522 -2.16 -4.59 -2.85
CA GLY A 522 -1.82 -5.15 -4.17
C GLY A 522 -0.32 -5.27 -4.48
N ARG A 523 0.59 -4.66 -3.71
CA ARG A 523 2.03 -4.62 -4.04
C ARG A 523 2.94 -5.29 -3.02
N VAL A 524 2.43 -6.24 -2.22
CA VAL A 524 3.19 -6.94 -1.18
C VAL A 524 4.42 -7.65 -1.76
N TRP A 525 4.26 -8.41 -2.86
CA TRP A 525 5.39 -9.02 -3.58
C TRP A 525 6.40 -7.97 -4.06
N CYS A 526 5.91 -6.94 -4.77
CA CYS A 526 6.78 -5.90 -5.33
C CYS A 526 7.57 -5.13 -4.27
N ARG A 527 7.05 -5.02 -3.05
CA ARG A 527 7.66 -4.28 -1.95
C ARG A 527 8.63 -5.14 -1.13
N PHE A 528 8.30 -6.39 -0.86
CA PHE A 528 9.08 -7.21 0.07
C PHE A 528 9.92 -8.29 -0.60
N GLY A 529 9.51 -8.78 -1.77
CA GLY A 529 10.05 -10.01 -2.34
C GLY A 529 10.67 -9.90 -3.72
N CYS A 530 10.30 -8.88 -4.50
CA CYS A 530 10.70 -8.79 -5.90
C CYS A 530 12.21 -8.47 -6.03
N PRO A 531 13.05 -9.41 -6.49
CA PRO A 531 14.50 -9.18 -6.64
C PRO A 531 14.81 -8.06 -7.65
N LEU A 532 13.97 -7.94 -8.68
CA LEU A 532 14.08 -6.86 -9.65
C LEU A 532 13.78 -5.49 -9.02
N ALA A 533 12.86 -5.42 -8.06
CA ALA A 533 12.59 -4.16 -7.37
C ALA A 533 13.78 -3.76 -6.49
N ALA A 534 14.41 -4.73 -5.82
CA ALA A 534 15.64 -4.53 -5.05
C ALA A 534 16.80 -4.04 -5.92
N LEU A 535 16.96 -4.59 -7.14
CA LEU A 535 17.93 -4.09 -8.12
C LEU A 535 17.63 -2.64 -8.52
N MET A 536 16.35 -2.35 -8.81
CA MET A 536 15.91 -1.00 -9.17
C MET A 536 16.09 0.02 -8.03
N HIS A 537 16.11 -0.39 -6.75
CA HIS A 537 16.45 0.53 -5.66
C HIS A 537 17.83 1.15 -5.84
N ILE A 538 18.80 0.37 -6.32
CA ILE A 538 20.16 0.84 -6.63
C ILE A 538 20.09 1.87 -7.76
N TYR A 539 19.38 1.55 -8.84
CA TYR A 539 19.24 2.44 -10.00
C TYR A 539 18.48 3.73 -9.68
N THR A 540 17.51 3.70 -8.76
CA THR A 540 16.72 4.88 -8.40
C THR A 540 17.53 5.98 -7.72
N ARG A 541 18.72 5.69 -7.18
CA ARG A 541 19.64 6.71 -6.66
C ARG A 541 20.07 7.71 -7.74
N PHE A 542 20.07 7.28 -9.00
CA PHE A 542 20.44 8.12 -10.14
C PHE A 542 19.22 8.78 -10.81
N SER A 543 17.99 8.41 -10.44
CA SER A 543 16.76 8.90 -11.10
C SER A 543 16.56 10.40 -10.87
N LYS A 544 16.35 11.15 -11.96
CA LYS A 544 15.96 12.57 -11.91
C LYS A 544 14.46 12.81 -11.78
N TYR A 545 13.62 11.84 -12.12
CA TYR A 545 12.17 12.04 -12.04
C TYR A 545 11.65 11.73 -10.63
N ARG A 546 10.82 12.60 -10.04
CA ARG A 546 10.31 12.49 -8.66
C ARG A 546 8.85 12.93 -8.58
N ILE A 547 8.23 12.72 -7.42
CA ILE A 547 6.97 13.40 -7.06
C ILE A 547 7.36 14.61 -6.23
N LEU A 548 7.10 15.81 -6.75
CA LEU A 548 7.34 17.08 -6.09
C LEU A 548 6.16 17.42 -5.18
N ALA A 549 6.42 18.26 -4.17
CA ALA A 549 5.42 18.62 -3.17
C ALA A 549 5.39 20.12 -2.87
N GLU A 550 4.21 20.71 -2.94
CA GLU A 550 3.99 22.12 -2.60
C GLU A 550 3.50 22.25 -1.16
N LYS A 551 4.47 22.42 -0.25
CA LYS A 551 4.23 22.44 1.21
C LYS A 551 3.09 23.36 1.63
N LYS A 552 3.01 24.58 1.07
CA LYS A 552 2.04 25.62 1.45
C LYS A 552 0.58 25.18 1.26
N LYS A 553 0.31 24.25 0.32
CA LYS A 553 -1.04 23.72 0.06
C LYS A 553 -1.41 22.54 0.96
N CYS A 554 -0.46 21.96 1.71
CA CYS A 554 -0.71 20.71 2.41
C CYS A 554 -1.49 20.88 3.70
N ILE A 555 -2.68 20.25 3.75
CA ILE A 555 -3.58 20.25 4.92
C ILE A 555 -3.39 19.05 5.86
N SER A 556 -2.33 18.24 5.69
CA SER A 556 -2.05 17.06 6.54
C SER A 556 -3.22 16.06 6.69
N CYS A 557 -4.03 15.87 5.65
CA CYS A 557 -5.22 15.00 5.69
C CYS A 557 -4.91 13.49 5.66
N ASN A 558 -3.66 13.09 5.37
CA ASN A 558 -3.17 11.71 5.28
C ASN A 558 -3.75 10.83 4.15
N ILE A 559 -4.55 11.39 3.22
CA ILE A 559 -5.14 10.62 2.11
C ILE A 559 -4.04 10.04 1.21
N CYS A 560 -3.02 10.83 0.87
CA CYS A 560 -1.91 10.41 0.00
C CYS A 560 -1.12 9.21 0.56
N THR A 561 -0.88 9.17 1.88
CA THR A 561 -0.27 8.03 2.58
C THR A 561 -1.20 6.83 2.55
N LYS A 562 -2.50 7.02 2.84
CA LYS A 562 -3.48 5.93 2.89
C LYS A 562 -3.64 5.22 1.53
N VAL A 563 -3.56 5.95 0.42
CA VAL A 563 -3.69 5.35 -0.93
C VAL A 563 -2.37 4.81 -1.48
N CYS A 564 -1.27 4.89 -0.73
CA CYS A 564 0.02 4.43 -1.19
C CYS A 564 0.10 2.89 -1.16
N HIS A 565 0.10 2.28 -2.35
CA HIS A 565 0.26 0.83 -2.52
C HIS A 565 1.55 0.25 -1.91
N MET A 566 2.59 1.08 -1.78
CA MET A 566 3.87 0.69 -1.19
C MET A 566 3.96 1.01 0.30
N GLY A 567 2.89 1.49 0.93
CA GLY A 567 2.86 1.81 2.36
C GLY A 567 3.75 2.98 2.78
N ILE A 568 4.14 3.85 1.84
CA ILE A 568 5.01 5.01 2.08
C ILE A 568 4.24 6.11 2.79
N ASP A 569 4.88 6.77 3.74
CA ASP A 569 4.33 7.94 4.43
C ASP A 569 4.43 9.20 3.54
N VAL A 570 3.61 9.25 2.50
CA VAL A 570 3.63 10.31 1.49
C VAL A 570 3.37 11.70 2.08
N MET A 571 2.47 11.78 3.05
CA MET A 571 2.13 13.03 3.74
C MET A 571 3.35 13.64 4.43
N ASN A 572 4.26 12.83 4.98
CA ASN A 572 5.47 13.33 5.62
C ASN A 572 6.40 14.06 4.64
N TYR A 573 6.55 13.55 3.42
CA TYR A 573 7.29 14.27 2.36
C TYR A 573 6.56 15.54 1.95
N ALA A 574 5.23 15.46 1.78
CA ALA A 574 4.40 16.58 1.39
C ALA A 574 4.45 17.75 2.40
N ASN A 575 4.37 17.43 3.69
CA ASN A 575 4.43 18.41 4.79
C ASN A 575 5.80 19.07 4.93
N LYS A 576 6.86 18.38 4.51
CA LYS A 576 8.22 18.91 4.50
C LYS A 576 8.53 19.72 3.23
N GLY A 577 7.73 19.56 2.17
CA GLY A 577 8.00 20.19 0.87
C GLY A 577 9.19 19.58 0.13
N VAL A 578 9.59 18.36 0.50
CA VAL A 578 10.74 17.68 -0.13
C VAL A 578 10.24 16.70 -1.20
N PRO A 579 10.98 16.53 -2.31
CA PRO A 579 10.67 15.53 -3.31
C PRO A 579 10.56 14.11 -2.72
N MET A 580 9.66 13.31 -3.29
CA MET A 580 9.49 11.90 -2.92
C MET A 580 10.70 11.08 -3.32
N ASN A 581 11.50 10.68 -2.34
CA ASN A 581 12.71 9.87 -2.55
C ASN A 581 12.73 8.61 -1.68
N ASP A 582 11.58 7.94 -1.61
CA ASP A 582 11.55 6.57 -1.13
C ASP A 582 11.86 5.62 -2.30
N ALA A 583 12.89 4.77 -2.13
CA ALA A 583 13.27 3.77 -3.12
C ALA A 583 12.12 2.82 -3.49
N GLU A 584 11.13 2.63 -2.60
CA GLU A 584 9.94 1.82 -2.87
C GLU A 584 8.90 2.50 -3.77
N CYS A 585 8.96 3.81 -3.98
CA CYS A 585 7.93 4.54 -4.71
C CYS A 585 7.84 4.11 -6.19
N VAL A 586 6.80 3.35 -6.56
CA VAL A 586 6.54 2.89 -7.95
C VAL A 586 5.86 3.93 -8.82
N ARG A 587 5.61 5.14 -8.31
CA ARG A 587 5.09 6.27 -9.10
C ARG A 587 3.79 5.93 -9.85
N CYS A 588 2.88 5.19 -9.20
CA CYS A 588 1.60 4.79 -9.80
C CYS A 588 0.56 5.93 -9.90
N SER A 589 0.93 7.18 -9.59
CA SER A 589 0.09 8.38 -9.56
C SER A 589 -1.04 8.43 -8.51
N ALA A 590 -1.29 7.34 -7.78
CA ALA A 590 -2.39 7.24 -6.82
C ALA A 590 -2.45 8.39 -5.79
N CYS A 591 -1.31 8.74 -5.18
CA CYS A 591 -1.22 9.81 -4.19
C CYS A 591 -1.40 11.21 -4.78
N VAL A 592 -1.00 11.39 -6.05
CA VAL A 592 -1.19 12.64 -6.81
C VAL A 592 -2.66 12.84 -7.11
N VAL A 593 -3.31 11.84 -7.72
CA VAL A 593 -4.72 11.90 -8.13
C VAL A 593 -5.67 12.02 -6.93
N SER A 594 -5.34 11.41 -5.79
CA SER A 594 -6.22 11.41 -4.61
C SER A 594 -6.03 12.63 -3.70
N CYS A 595 -5.10 13.54 -4.02
CA CYS A 595 -4.86 14.71 -3.18
C CYS A 595 -6.00 15.73 -3.36
N PRO A 596 -6.76 16.09 -2.31
CA PRO A 596 -7.93 16.99 -2.46
C PRO A 596 -7.56 18.45 -2.71
N VAL A 597 -6.29 18.81 -2.49
CA VAL A 597 -5.75 20.18 -2.54
C VAL A 597 -4.55 20.27 -3.49
N ASP A 598 -4.33 19.22 -4.30
CA ASP A 598 -3.33 19.18 -5.37
C ASP A 598 -1.88 19.54 -4.96
N VAL A 599 -1.44 19.04 -3.82
CA VAL A 599 -0.08 19.30 -3.28
C VAL A 599 1.02 18.61 -4.08
N LEU A 600 0.70 17.49 -4.73
CA LEU A 600 1.68 16.58 -5.32
C LEU A 600 1.62 16.62 -6.84
N SER A 601 2.78 16.53 -7.49
CA SER A 601 2.88 16.44 -8.95
C SER A 601 4.12 15.66 -9.36
N PHE A 602 4.14 15.12 -10.58
CA PHE A 602 5.38 14.59 -11.14
C PHE A 602 6.25 15.69 -11.74
N GLY A 603 7.57 15.53 -11.62
CA GLY A 603 8.52 16.44 -12.26
C GLY A 603 9.98 15.99 -12.13
N PRO A 604 10.88 16.55 -12.95
CA PRO A 604 12.32 16.33 -12.84
C PRO A 604 12.97 17.23 -11.78
N VAL A 605 13.95 16.67 -11.06
CA VAL A 605 14.96 17.41 -10.27
C VAL A 605 16.19 17.68 -11.14
N ASP A 606 16.98 18.70 -10.80
CA ASP A 606 18.05 19.20 -11.67
C ASP A 606 19.21 18.21 -11.73
N GLN A 607 19.58 17.67 -10.56
CA GLN A 607 20.54 16.58 -10.43
C GLN A 607 19.93 15.37 -9.70
N ALA A 608 20.62 14.22 -9.78
CA ALA A 608 20.21 13.06 -9.02
C ALA A 608 20.55 13.31 -7.54
N ASP A 609 19.52 13.51 -6.73
CA ASP A 609 19.67 13.87 -5.32
C ASP A 609 19.18 12.73 -4.41
N PRO A 610 20.07 11.79 -4.02
CA PRO A 610 19.70 10.68 -3.16
C PRO A 610 19.43 11.09 -1.72
N ASP A 611 19.88 12.28 -1.30
CA ASP A 611 19.79 12.76 0.09
C ASP A 611 18.65 13.77 0.31
N ASN A 612 17.88 14.10 -0.74
CA ASN A 612 16.76 15.05 -0.68
C ASN A 612 17.21 16.46 -0.22
N THR A 613 18.37 16.89 -0.69
CA THR A 613 18.91 18.24 -0.49
C THR A 613 18.22 19.30 -1.37
N GLU A 614 17.70 18.92 -2.55
CA GLU A 614 16.99 19.82 -3.45
C GLU A 614 15.52 19.99 -3.01
N CYS A 615 15.11 21.25 -2.78
CA CYS A 615 13.70 21.63 -2.63
C CYS A 615 13.26 22.39 -3.88
N LYS A 616 12.42 21.77 -4.72
CA LYS A 616 11.92 22.37 -5.96
C LYS A 616 10.42 22.62 -5.87
N GLU A 617 10.00 23.82 -6.28
CA GLU A 617 8.57 24.15 -6.35
C GLU A 617 7.87 23.30 -7.41
N VAL A 618 6.60 22.99 -7.16
CA VAL A 618 5.76 22.24 -8.09
C VAL A 618 5.55 23.11 -9.33
N PRO A 619 5.87 22.63 -10.54
CA PRO A 619 5.53 23.35 -11.75
C PRO A 619 4.02 23.56 -11.82
N ASP A 620 3.57 24.76 -12.19
CA ASP A 620 2.14 25.03 -12.30
C ASP A 620 1.56 24.36 -13.55
N TYR A 621 0.98 23.18 -13.33
CA TYR A 621 0.32 22.40 -14.38
C TYR A 621 -1.18 22.72 -14.53
N GLY A 622 -1.74 23.68 -13.78
CA GLY A 622 -3.18 23.89 -13.72
C GLY A 622 -3.96 22.67 -13.20
N LYS A 623 -5.30 22.67 -13.31
CA LYS A 623 -6.17 21.52 -12.92
C LYS A 623 -6.17 20.38 -13.96
N GLU A 624 -5.43 20.50 -15.05
CA GLU A 624 -5.44 19.48 -16.10
C GLU A 624 -4.59 18.24 -15.76
N SER A 625 -4.98 17.13 -16.39
CA SER A 625 -4.58 15.73 -16.13
C SER A 625 -3.09 15.38 -16.14
N TRP A 626 -2.19 16.36 -16.35
CA TRP A 626 -0.75 16.17 -16.50
C TRP A 626 0.02 16.13 -15.17
N ARG A 627 -0.58 16.61 -14.07
CA ARG A 627 0.03 16.47 -12.72
C ARG A 627 0.37 15.01 -12.37
N ALA A 628 -0.44 14.08 -12.89
CA ALA A 628 -0.35 12.65 -12.64
C ALA A 628 0.50 11.88 -13.67
N GLY A 629 1.09 12.53 -14.68
CA GLY A 629 1.68 11.83 -15.83
C GLY A 629 3.08 12.25 -16.23
N LEU A 630 3.69 11.40 -17.03
CA LEU A 630 4.79 11.74 -17.94
C LEU A 630 4.18 12.53 -19.11
N LYS A 631 4.75 13.68 -19.45
CA LYS A 631 4.33 14.46 -20.62
C LYS A 631 4.67 13.73 -21.92
#